data_AF-A0A9J7DNV6-F1
#
_entry.id   AF-A0A9J7DNV6-F1
#
_cell.length_a   1.000
_cell.length_b   1.000
_cell.length_c   1.000
_cell.angle_alpha   90.00
_cell.angle_beta   90.00
_cell.angle_gamma   90.00
#
_symmetry.space_group_name_H-M   'P 1'
#
loop_
_entity.id
_entity.type
_entity.pdbx_description
1 polymer ?
#
loop_
_entity_poly.entity_id
_entity_poly.type
_entity_poly.pdbx_seq_one_letter_code
_entity_poly.pdbx_strand_id
1 'polypeptide(L)'
;MRVIFALCVISLIALASCSTNLHPRGCIYIMGRCYKECEEGTHSYTTGCGPLTPEPTCDEPSPVAGKGLICDYSACYCDSPTVRDTTSGKCVTLDKCPKKKECN
;
A
#
# COMPACT_ATOMS: atom_id res chain seq x y z
N MET A 1 45.30 -10.62 -13.86
CA MET A 1 44.50 -11.40 -12.89
C MET A 1 44.12 -10.60 -11.64
N ARG A 2 45.07 -10.07 -10.85
CA ARG A 2 44.75 -9.32 -9.61
C ARG A 2 43.84 -8.09 -9.82
N VAL A 3 44.07 -7.33 -10.89
CA VAL A 3 43.26 -6.13 -11.23
C VAL A 3 41.83 -6.50 -11.62
N ILE A 4 41.66 -7.57 -12.41
CA ILE A 4 40.33 -8.08 -12.80
C ILE A 4 39.57 -8.56 -11.55
N PHE A 5 40.24 -9.28 -10.67
CA PHE A 5 39.66 -9.75 -9.42
C PHE A 5 39.22 -8.59 -8.52
N ALA A 6 40.05 -7.55 -8.40
CA ALA A 6 39.70 -6.34 -7.66
C ALA A 6 38.49 -5.61 -8.25
N LEU A 7 38.41 -5.48 -9.58
CA LEU A 7 37.26 -4.88 -10.27
C LEU A 7 35.98 -5.68 -10.02
N CYS A 8 36.02 -7.02 -10.09
CA CYS A 8 34.86 -7.85 -9.79
C CYS A 8 34.36 -7.66 -8.34
N VAL A 9 35.28 -7.59 -7.37
CA VAL A 9 34.93 -7.37 -5.96
C VAL A 9 34.28 -5.99 -5.76
N ILE A 10 34.85 -4.94 -6.36
CA ILE A 10 34.28 -3.58 -6.29
C ILE A 10 32.87 -3.53 -6.91
N SER A 11 32.69 -4.21 -8.05
CA SER A 11 31.40 -4.28 -8.74
C SER A 11 30.32 -4.95 -7.87
N LEU A 12 30.67 -6.06 -7.22
CA LEU A 12 29.77 -6.78 -6.31
C LEU A 12 29.40 -5.95 -5.08
N ILE A 13 30.37 -5.23 -4.50
CA ILE A 13 30.13 -4.33 -3.37
C ILE A 13 29.18 -3.20 -3.81
N ALA A 14 29.40 -2.58 -4.97
CA ALA A 14 28.53 -1.52 -5.50
C ALA A 14 27.09 -2.00 -5.75
N LEU A 15 26.92 -3.20 -6.32
CA LEU A 15 25.60 -3.82 -6.52
C LEU A 15 24.90 -4.13 -5.19
N ALA A 16 25.64 -4.63 -4.19
CA ALA A 16 25.10 -4.95 -2.87
C ALA A 16 24.80 -3.70 -2.02
N SER A 17 25.45 -2.57 -2.29
CA SER A 17 25.23 -1.30 -1.59
C SER A 17 24.25 -0.37 -2.30
N CYS A 18 23.75 -0.75 -3.49
CA CYS A 18 22.53 -0.18 -4.04
C CYS A 18 21.36 -0.52 -3.10
N SER A 19 21.08 0.39 -2.17
CA SER A 19 19.89 0.37 -1.33
C SER A 19 18.68 0.52 -2.24
N THR A 20 18.16 -0.59 -2.76
CA THR A 20 16.82 -0.62 -3.27
C THR A 20 15.92 -0.40 -2.06
N ASN A 21 15.27 0.76 -1.98
CA ASN A 21 14.16 0.95 -1.05
C ASN A 21 13.03 0.05 -1.56
N LEU A 22 13.14 -1.23 -1.26
CA LEU A 22 12.13 -2.20 -1.57
C LEU A 22 11.00 -1.90 -0.60
N HIS A 23 9.88 -1.41 -1.13
CA HIS A 23 8.66 -1.24 -0.37
C HIS A 23 7.82 -2.50 -0.61
N PRO A 24 8.00 -3.60 0.17
CA PRO A 24 7.37 -4.89 -0.13
C PRO A 24 5.85 -4.83 -0.15
N ARG A 25 5.27 -3.86 0.57
CA ARG A 25 3.83 -3.56 0.64
C ARG A 25 3.43 -2.35 -0.20
N GLY A 26 4.39 -1.73 -0.89
CA GLY A 26 4.23 -0.46 -1.57
C GLY A 26 4.26 0.75 -0.64
N CYS A 27 3.99 1.92 -1.22
CA CYS A 27 4.13 3.21 -0.56
C CYS A 27 3.05 4.21 -1.00
N ILE A 28 2.73 5.16 -0.11
CA ILE A 28 1.98 6.37 -0.43
C ILE A 28 2.94 7.36 -1.09
N TYR A 29 2.57 7.86 -2.26
CA TYR A 29 3.38 8.78 -3.04
C TYR A 29 2.85 10.22 -2.93
N ILE A 30 3.78 11.16 -2.76
CA ILE A 30 3.51 12.60 -2.88
C ILE A 30 4.47 13.14 -3.95
N MET A 31 3.94 13.70 -5.03
CA MET A 31 4.74 14.24 -6.15
C MET A 31 5.76 13.23 -6.71
N GLY A 32 5.35 11.96 -6.86
CA GLY A 32 6.19 10.90 -7.41
C GLY A 32 7.29 10.37 -6.47
N ARG A 33 7.36 10.86 -5.22
CA ARG A 33 8.27 10.34 -4.20
C ARG A 33 7.51 9.54 -3.17
N CYS A 34 8.05 8.39 -2.78
CA CYS A 34 7.54 7.63 -1.65
C CYS A 34 7.62 8.49 -0.38
N TYR A 35 6.47 8.76 0.22
CA TYR A 35 6.33 9.53 1.45
C TYR A 35 6.25 8.61 2.67
N LYS A 36 5.45 7.53 2.58
CA LYS A 36 5.22 6.60 3.68
C LYS A 36 4.96 5.18 3.18
N GLU A 37 5.70 4.20 3.69
CA GLU A 37 5.44 2.79 3.42
C GLU A 37 4.10 2.34 4.00
N CYS A 38 3.47 1.38 3.33
CA CYS A 38 2.25 0.79 3.84
C CYS A 38 2.51 -0.09 5.06
N GLU A 39 1.61 0.04 6.03
CA GLU A 39 1.66 -0.66 7.31
C GLU A 39 1.42 -2.17 7.12
N GLU A 40 1.75 -2.96 8.14
CA GLU A 40 1.49 -4.40 8.08
C GLU A 40 -0.01 -4.70 7.95
N GLY A 41 -0.33 -5.66 7.08
CA GLY A 41 -1.73 -5.98 6.72
C GLY A 41 -2.36 -5.00 5.73
N THR A 42 -1.56 -4.15 5.10
CA THR A 42 -2.00 -3.26 4.02
C THR A 42 -1.07 -3.35 2.81
N HIS A 43 -1.58 -2.96 1.64
CA HIS A 43 -0.85 -2.81 0.39
C HIS A 43 -1.14 -1.46 -0.26
N SER A 44 -0.23 -0.98 -1.10
CA SER A 44 -0.44 0.26 -1.85
C SER A 44 -1.50 0.09 -2.92
N TYR A 45 -2.47 0.99 -2.93
CA TYR A 45 -3.42 1.19 -4.00
C TYR A 45 -3.16 2.55 -4.65
N THR A 46 -3.01 2.58 -5.98
CA THR A 46 -2.67 3.80 -6.72
C THR A 46 -3.49 3.94 -8.00
N THR A 47 -3.87 5.16 -8.37
CA THR A 47 -4.53 5.45 -9.65
C THR A 47 -3.80 6.57 -10.40
N GLY A 48 -3.25 6.25 -11.58
CA GLY A 48 -2.51 7.19 -12.42
C GLY A 48 -3.40 8.01 -13.36
N CYS A 49 -4.61 8.43 -12.94
CA CYS A 49 -5.74 8.92 -13.74
C CYS A 49 -6.71 7.82 -14.19
N GLY A 50 -7.47 7.27 -13.25
CA GLY A 50 -8.46 6.23 -13.51
C GLY A 50 -9.63 6.25 -12.53
N PRO A 51 -10.65 5.40 -12.74
CA PRO A 51 -11.71 5.18 -11.77
C PRO A 51 -11.12 4.73 -10.43
N LEU A 52 -11.47 5.45 -9.36
CA LEU A 52 -11.09 5.06 -7.99
C LEU A 52 -12.09 4.03 -7.47
N THR A 53 -11.60 2.90 -6.98
CA THR A 53 -12.38 2.00 -6.13
C THR A 53 -12.05 2.32 -4.67
N PRO A 54 -13.03 2.70 -3.84
CA PRO A 54 -12.83 2.91 -2.42
C PRO A 54 -12.28 1.65 -1.72
N GLU A 55 -11.57 1.84 -0.61
CA GLU A 55 -11.16 0.74 0.26
C GLU A 55 -12.41 0.04 0.84
N PRO A 56 -12.46 -1.31 0.89
CA PRO A 56 -13.49 -2.03 1.62
C PRO A 56 -13.51 -1.65 3.10
N THR A 57 -14.70 -1.35 3.62
CA THR A 57 -14.91 -0.99 5.03
C THR A 57 -15.91 -1.93 5.70
N CYS A 58 -15.99 -1.88 7.03
CA CYS A 58 -17.05 -2.57 7.76
C CYS A 58 -18.48 -2.13 7.36
N ASP A 59 -18.63 -0.89 6.89
CA ASP A 59 -19.92 -0.35 6.44
C ASP A 59 -20.24 -0.69 4.99
N GLU A 60 -19.22 -0.75 4.14
CA GLU A 60 -19.31 -1.06 2.72
C GLU A 60 -18.19 -2.06 2.37
N PRO A 61 -18.44 -3.37 2.52
CA PRO A 61 -17.43 -4.41 2.33
C PRO A 61 -17.13 -4.72 0.86
N SER A 62 -18.00 -4.30 -0.06
CA SER A 62 -17.85 -4.55 -1.50
C SER A 62 -18.01 -3.25 -2.30
N PRO A 63 -17.13 -2.26 -2.09
CA PRO A 63 -17.22 -1.00 -2.79
C PRO A 63 -17.00 -1.19 -4.30
N VAL A 64 -17.72 -0.40 -5.09
CA VAL A 64 -17.58 -0.38 -6.54
C VAL A 64 -16.79 0.83 -7.00
N ALA A 65 -16.13 0.72 -8.15
CA ALA A 65 -15.41 1.84 -8.75
C ALA A 65 -16.36 3.02 -9.01
N GLY A 66 -15.90 4.22 -8.62
CA GLY A 66 -16.58 5.47 -8.94
C GLY A 66 -16.60 5.75 -10.45
N LYS A 67 -17.51 6.61 -10.90
CA LYS A 67 -17.59 7.03 -12.31
C LYS A 67 -16.57 8.10 -12.70
N GLY A 68 -16.03 8.82 -11.72
CA GLY A 68 -15.06 9.89 -11.93
C GLY A 68 -13.64 9.36 -12.07
N LEU A 69 -12.79 10.12 -12.76
CA LEU A 69 -11.36 9.83 -12.86
C LEU A 69 -10.60 10.59 -11.78
N ILE A 70 -9.77 9.88 -11.04
CA ILE A 70 -8.87 10.45 -10.03
C ILE A 70 -7.43 10.21 -10.48
N CYS A 71 -6.68 11.31 -10.53
CA CYS A 71 -5.27 11.35 -10.88
C CYS A 71 -4.40 11.43 -9.63
N ASP A 72 -3.20 10.85 -9.70
CA ASP A 72 -2.17 10.89 -8.67
C ASP A 72 -2.66 10.47 -7.27
N TYR A 73 -3.63 9.55 -7.22
CA TYR A 73 -4.09 8.99 -5.96
C TYR A 73 -3.16 7.85 -5.52
N SER A 74 -2.79 7.86 -4.26
CA SER A 74 -2.14 6.73 -3.62
C SER A 74 -2.58 6.63 -2.16
N ALA A 75 -2.84 5.41 -1.70
CA ALA A 75 -3.23 5.10 -0.34
C ALA A 75 -2.79 3.68 0.03
N CYS A 76 -2.87 3.34 1.31
CA CYS A 76 -2.65 1.97 1.78
C CYS A 76 -4.00 1.33 2.11
N TYR A 77 -4.34 0.28 1.37
CA TYR A 77 -5.59 -0.45 1.52
C TYR A 77 -5.34 -1.75 2.31
N CYS A 78 -6.32 -2.18 3.09
CA CYS A 78 -6.29 -3.46 3.78
C CYS A 78 -6.09 -4.63 2.82
N ASP A 79 -5.31 -5.62 3.24
CA ASP A 79 -5.13 -6.85 2.48
C ASP A 79 -6.40 -7.68 2.49
N SER A 80 -6.75 -8.27 1.34
CA SER A 80 -7.86 -9.22 1.28
C SER A 80 -7.56 -10.44 2.16
N PRO A 81 -8.52 -10.96 2.95
CA PRO A 81 -9.96 -10.69 2.95
C PRO A 81 -10.43 -9.71 4.04
N THR A 82 -9.57 -8.81 4.51
CA THR A 82 -9.90 -7.86 5.59
C THR A 82 -10.51 -6.57 5.07
N VAL A 83 -11.27 -5.89 5.93
CA VAL A 83 -11.90 -4.60 5.68
C VAL A 83 -11.45 -3.60 6.73
N ARG A 84 -11.49 -2.30 6.41
CA ARG A 84 -11.19 -1.23 7.34
C ARG A 84 -12.35 -1.00 8.31
N ASP A 85 -12.09 -1.15 9.60
CA ASP A 85 -12.96 -0.57 10.62
C ASP A 85 -12.66 0.94 10.70
N THR A 86 -13.60 1.76 10.22
CA THR A 86 -13.50 3.22 10.20
C THR A 86 -13.47 3.83 11.61
N THR A 87 -13.92 3.10 12.63
CA THR A 87 -13.91 3.56 14.02
C THR A 87 -12.53 3.43 14.65
N SER A 88 -11.87 2.28 14.47
CA SER A 88 -10.53 2.02 15.05
C SER A 88 -9.37 2.30 14.09
N GLY A 89 -9.64 2.47 12.79
CA GLY A 89 -8.64 2.60 11.73
C GLY A 89 -7.92 1.29 11.37
N LYS A 90 -8.31 0.15 11.96
CA LYS A 90 -7.60 -1.13 11.78
C LYS A 90 -8.23 -1.99 10.68
N CYS A 91 -7.40 -2.81 10.05
CA CYS A 91 -7.86 -3.89 9.18
C CYS A 91 -8.36 -5.06 10.03
N VAL A 92 -9.61 -5.43 9.84
CA VAL A 92 -10.28 -6.52 10.58
C VAL A 92 -11.02 -7.42 9.61
N THR A 93 -11.30 -8.65 10.03
CA THR A 93 -12.21 -9.52 9.30
C THR A 93 -13.66 -9.07 9.52
N LEU A 94 -14.55 -9.36 8.58
CA LEU A 94 -15.95 -8.89 8.63
C LEU A 94 -16.70 -9.32 9.89
N ASP A 95 -16.39 -10.50 10.44
CA ASP A 95 -16.96 -11.01 11.70
C ASP A 95 -16.56 -10.19 12.93
N LYS A 96 -15.49 -9.39 12.82
CA LYS A 96 -14.97 -8.52 13.89
C LYS A 96 -15.36 -7.06 13.72
N CYS A 97 -16.18 -6.73 12.72
CA CYS A 97 -16.68 -5.38 12.56
C CYS A 97 -17.54 -4.95 13.76
N PRO A 98 -17.45 -3.68 14.18
CA PRO A 98 -18.26 -3.18 15.28
C PRO A 98 -19.74 -3.30 14.91
N LYS A 99 -20.53 -3.89 15.80
CA LYS A 99 -21.99 -3.91 15.63
C LYS A 99 -22.49 -2.47 15.71
N LYS A 100 -23.23 -2.02 14.68
CA LYS A 100 -23.91 -0.72 14.72
C LYS A 100 -24.78 -0.70 15.97
N LYS A 101 -24.51 0.23 16.89
CA LYS A 101 -25.48 0.55 17.93
C LYS A 101 -26.59 1.31 17.23
N GLU A 102 -27.80 0.74 17.19
CA GLU A 102 -28.97 1.51 16.82
C GLU A 102 -29.08 2.67 17.82
N CYS A 103 -28.94 3.90 17.34
CA CYS A 103 -29.26 5.07 18.14
C CYS A 103 -30.78 5.07 18.31
N ASN A 104 -31.27 4.56 19.44
CA ASN A 104 -32.63 4.79 19.94
C ASN A 104 -32.79 6.23 20.40
#